data_AF-A0A2D8FRX1-F1
#
_entry.id   AF-A0A2D8FRX1-F1
#
_cell.length_a   1.000
_cell.length_b   1.000
_cell.length_c   1.000
_cell.angle_alpha   90.00
_cell.angle_beta   90.00
_cell.angle_gamma   90.00
#
_symmetry.space_group_name_H-M   'P 1'
#
loop_
_entity.id
_entity.type
_entity.pdbx_description
1 polymer ?
#
loop_
_entity_poly.entity_id
_entity_poly.type
_entity_poly.pdbx_seq_one_letter_code
_entity_poly.pdbx_strand_id
1 'polypeptide(L)'
;MSQGIHRKIRSDAVWAEVRKAWEDGETARSVARRYDVGVHALWKRREAEGWTRPEPKAGPVEPAEGWGAYVQTRRDAFEARLADARALAECLVEAMKDERLMRAPHWHIPWLYRWRADHLGPEAAARDRERAVEMGYVWAEAFWDEDGALRPLHRLDAEMARLHPQEWRRAVGVPEGVEVGLLLSLREKVGDPRACPEGRSDEGLHQP
;
A
#
# COMPACT_ATOMS: atom_id res chain seq x y z
N MET A 1 66.68 5.08 28.35
CA MET A 1 66.02 4.12 29.25
C MET A 1 64.76 3.61 28.56
N SER A 2 64.81 2.40 28.01
CA SER A 2 63.68 1.82 27.27
C SER A 2 62.66 1.30 28.28
N GLN A 3 61.48 1.92 28.37
CA GLN A 3 60.40 1.39 29.20
C GLN A 3 59.90 0.09 28.57
N GLY A 4 60.22 -1.03 29.21
CA GLY A 4 59.73 -2.34 28.81
C GLY A 4 58.20 -2.32 28.81
N ILE A 5 57.60 -2.56 27.65
CA ILE A 5 56.15 -2.73 27.52
C ILE A 5 55.80 -4.01 28.31
N HIS A 6 55.35 -3.85 29.55
CA HIS A 6 54.78 -4.96 30.32
C HIS A 6 53.54 -5.46 29.58
N ARG A 7 53.71 -6.56 28.84
CA ARG A 7 52.63 -7.22 28.13
C ARG A 7 51.72 -7.87 29.18
N LYS A 8 50.63 -7.18 29.55
CA LYS A 8 49.61 -7.74 30.45
C LYS A 8 48.93 -8.92 29.74
N ILE A 9 49.35 -10.14 30.06
CA ILE A 9 48.70 -11.36 29.58
C ILE A 9 47.42 -11.55 30.41
N ARG A 10 46.27 -11.63 29.73
CA ARG A 10 44.98 -11.93 30.38
C ARG A 10 44.74 -13.43 30.41
N SER A 11 44.08 -13.90 31.45
CA SER A 11 43.67 -15.30 31.59
C SER A 11 42.62 -15.67 30.52
N ASP A 12 42.51 -16.96 30.23
CA ASP A 12 41.52 -17.46 29.27
C ASP A 12 40.07 -17.19 29.70
N ALA A 13 39.81 -17.12 31.01
CA ALA A 13 38.50 -16.72 31.53
C ALA A 13 38.10 -15.30 31.08
N VAL A 14 39.04 -14.34 31.09
CA VAL A 14 38.78 -12.98 30.59
C VAL A 14 38.51 -13.00 29.08
N TRP A 15 39.21 -13.85 28.34
CA TRP A 15 39.03 -13.96 26.90
C TRP A 15 37.71 -14.65 26.50
N ALA A 16 37.19 -15.56 27.33
CA ALA A 16 35.85 -16.13 27.15
C ALA A 16 34.75 -15.06 27.31
N GLU A 17 34.88 -14.17 28.30
CA GLU A 17 33.94 -13.05 28.48
C GLU A 17 34.07 -11.98 27.39
N VAL A 18 35.30 -11.73 26.90
CA VAL A 18 35.56 -10.86 25.74
C VAL A 18 34.89 -11.42 24.48
N ARG A 19 34.99 -12.73 24.25
CA ARG A 19 34.34 -13.42 23.13
C ARG A 19 32.83 -13.25 23.22
N LYS A 20 32.24 -13.57 24.38
CA LYS A 20 30.80 -13.43 24.61
C LYS A 20 30.32 -12.01 24.30
N ALA A 21 30.98 -10.98 24.84
CA ALA A 21 30.60 -9.60 24.58
C ALA A 21 30.70 -9.20 23.09
N TRP A 22 31.70 -9.71 22.37
CA TRP A 22 31.81 -9.51 20.93
C TRP A 22 30.70 -10.22 20.14
N GLU A 23 30.42 -11.48 20.46
CA GLU A 23 29.36 -12.29 19.85
C GLU A 23 27.95 -11.77 20.22
N ASP A 24 27.80 -11.07 21.34
CA ASP A 24 26.57 -10.34 21.74
C ASP A 24 26.36 -9.03 20.96
N GLY A 25 27.29 -8.65 20.08
CA GLY A 25 27.14 -7.47 19.20
C GLY A 25 27.87 -6.21 19.67
N GLU A 26 28.61 -6.24 20.79
CA GLU A 26 29.38 -5.06 21.24
C GLU A 26 30.52 -4.69 20.26
N THR A 27 30.94 -3.42 20.25
CA THR A 27 32.04 -2.96 19.39
C THR A 27 33.42 -3.30 19.96
N ALA A 28 34.42 -3.49 19.10
CA ALA A 28 35.81 -3.76 19.53
C ALA A 28 36.34 -2.75 20.55
N ARG A 29 35.96 -1.46 20.41
CA ARG A 29 36.36 -0.39 21.33
C ARG A 29 35.65 -0.49 22.69
N SER A 30 34.37 -0.88 22.71
CA SER A 30 33.62 -1.14 23.95
C SER A 30 34.25 -2.29 24.72
N VAL A 31 34.43 -3.43 24.05
CA VAL A 31 34.98 -4.66 24.63
C VAL A 31 36.42 -4.45 25.12
N ALA A 32 37.26 -3.80 24.31
CA ALA A 32 38.64 -3.49 24.69
C ALA A 32 38.75 -2.64 25.97
N ARG A 33 37.89 -1.62 26.08
CA ARG A 33 37.81 -0.75 27.26
C ARG A 33 37.29 -1.51 28.48
N ARG A 34 36.25 -2.34 28.31
CA ARG A 34 35.58 -3.07 29.40
C ARG A 34 36.48 -4.10 30.07
N TYR A 35 37.28 -4.82 29.29
CA TYR A 35 38.12 -5.92 29.77
C TYR A 35 39.61 -5.57 29.86
N ASP A 36 39.98 -4.31 29.67
CA ASP A 36 41.38 -3.82 29.65
C ASP A 36 42.28 -4.68 28.74
N VAL A 37 41.81 -4.92 27.50
CA VAL A 37 42.51 -5.64 26.43
C VAL A 37 42.83 -4.71 25.27
N GLY A 38 43.96 -4.92 24.61
CA GLY A 38 44.31 -4.15 23.42
C GLY A 38 43.42 -4.52 22.23
N VAL A 39 42.89 -3.51 21.53
CA VAL A 39 42.04 -3.70 20.32
C VAL A 39 42.73 -4.62 19.30
N HIS A 40 44.02 -4.42 19.05
CA HIS A 40 44.81 -5.28 18.15
C HIS A 40 44.87 -6.75 18.62
N ALA A 41 44.99 -7.00 19.93
CA ALA A 41 45.02 -8.36 20.46
C ALA A 41 43.66 -9.05 20.32
N LEU A 42 42.58 -8.29 20.50
CA LEU A 42 41.21 -8.75 20.27
C LEU A 42 41.00 -9.14 18.80
N TRP A 43 41.42 -8.30 17.84
CA TRP A 43 41.32 -8.63 16.42
C TRP A 43 42.06 -9.92 16.05
N LYS A 44 43.31 -10.05 16.50
CA LYS A 44 44.12 -11.25 16.23
C LYS A 44 43.47 -12.51 16.80
N ARG A 45 42.89 -12.44 18.00
CA ARG A 45 42.24 -13.58 18.64
C ARG A 45 40.91 -13.93 17.98
N ARG A 46 40.11 -12.91 17.62
CA ARG A 46 38.90 -13.05 16.80
C ARG A 46 39.18 -13.76 15.48
N GLU A 47 40.24 -13.38 14.77
CA GLU A 47 40.63 -14.03 13.50
C GLU A 47 41.11 -15.47 13.72
N ALA A 48 41.93 -15.72 14.74
CA ALA A 48 42.47 -17.05 15.03
C ALA A 48 41.39 -18.05 15.49
N GLU A 49 40.38 -17.59 16.21
CA GLU A 49 39.32 -18.42 16.80
C GLU A 49 37.97 -18.31 16.07
N GLY A 50 37.89 -17.51 15.00
CA GLY A 50 36.72 -17.41 14.13
C GLY A 50 35.50 -16.71 14.75
N TRP A 51 35.68 -15.75 15.67
CA TRP A 51 34.54 -15.11 16.34
C TRP A 51 33.72 -14.22 15.41
N THR A 52 32.40 -14.43 15.41
CA THR A 52 31.44 -13.67 14.59
C THR A 52 30.67 -12.67 15.42
N ARG A 53 30.55 -11.44 14.94
CA ARG A 53 29.68 -10.43 15.53
C ARG A 53 28.38 -10.37 14.72
N PRO A 54 27.20 -10.46 15.33
CA PRO A 54 25.95 -10.26 14.61
C PRO A 54 25.94 -8.88 13.97
N GLU A 55 25.40 -8.79 12.75
CA GLU A 55 25.25 -7.50 12.09
C GLU A 55 24.33 -6.63 12.95
N PRO A 56 24.73 -5.39 13.29
CA PRO A 56 23.86 -4.51 14.05
C PRO A 56 22.58 -4.29 13.25
N LYS A 57 21.45 -4.76 13.79
CA LYS A 57 20.13 -4.51 13.20
C LYS A 57 19.88 -3.01 13.29
N ALA A 58 20.08 -2.30 12.19
CA ALA A 58 19.73 -0.89 12.11
C ALA A 58 18.25 -0.76 12.46
N GLY A 59 17.95 0.04 13.49
CA GLY A 59 16.58 0.43 13.78
C GLY A 59 15.99 1.23 12.61
N PRO A 60 14.66 1.37 12.55
CA PRO A 60 14.06 2.23 11.55
C PRO A 60 14.61 3.65 11.70
N VAL A 61 15.01 4.25 10.58
CA VAL A 61 15.51 5.62 10.55
C VAL A 61 14.36 6.55 10.91
N GLU A 62 14.56 7.37 11.93
CA GLU A 62 13.55 8.35 12.35
C GLU A 62 13.34 9.40 11.25
N PRO A 63 12.08 9.70 10.88
CA PRO A 63 11.77 10.80 9.95
C PRO A 63 12.30 12.15 10.45
N ALA A 64 12.49 13.12 9.55
CA ALA A 64 13.02 14.43 9.91
C ALA A 64 12.12 15.18 10.91
N GLU A 65 10.83 14.93 10.84
CA GLU A 65 9.77 15.44 11.71
C GLU A 65 9.63 14.68 13.05
N GLY A 66 10.33 13.55 13.22
CA GLY A 66 10.22 12.66 14.37
C GLY A 66 9.01 11.71 14.32
N TRP A 67 9.09 10.60 15.05
CA TRP A 67 8.04 9.56 14.99
C TRP A 67 6.65 10.03 15.42
N GLY A 68 6.56 10.92 16.42
CA GLY A 68 5.28 11.43 16.91
C GLY A 68 4.51 12.22 15.85
N ALA A 69 5.17 13.18 15.21
CA ALA A 69 4.57 13.99 14.14
C ALA A 69 4.27 13.13 12.91
N TYR A 70 5.19 12.23 12.53
CA TYR A 70 4.99 11.27 11.45
C TYR A 70 3.73 10.43 11.64
N VAL A 71 3.56 9.81 12.81
CA VAL A 71 2.38 8.98 13.12
C VAL A 71 1.11 9.81 13.10
N GLN A 72 1.13 11.03 13.66
CA GLN A 72 -0.04 11.90 13.68
C GLN A 72 -0.49 12.28 12.27
N THR A 73 0.42 12.73 11.39
CA THR A 73 0.08 13.06 9.99
C THR A 73 -0.50 11.85 9.25
N ARG A 74 0.06 10.66 9.48
CA ARG A 74 -0.43 9.42 8.84
C ARG A 74 -1.81 9.02 9.36
N ARG A 75 -2.06 9.24 10.65
CA ARG A 75 -3.36 9.03 11.29
C ARG A 75 -4.40 9.99 10.73
N ASP A 76 -4.09 11.29 10.65
CA ASP A 76 -5.02 12.29 10.12
C ASP A 76 -5.36 11.99 8.65
N ALA A 77 -4.37 11.64 7.84
CA ALA A 77 -4.59 11.23 6.44
C ALA A 77 -5.37 9.91 6.31
N PHE A 78 -5.30 9.02 7.30
CA PHE A 78 -6.13 7.83 7.34
C PHE A 78 -7.58 8.18 7.71
N GLU A 79 -7.78 8.97 8.75
CA GLU A 79 -9.11 9.39 9.22
C GLU A 79 -9.86 10.19 8.14
N ALA A 80 -9.16 11.07 7.42
CA ALA A 80 -9.72 11.81 6.28
C ALA A 80 -10.19 10.87 5.15
N ARG A 81 -9.33 9.94 4.71
CA ARG A 81 -9.71 8.95 3.68
C ARG A 81 -10.86 8.06 4.12
N LEU A 82 -10.93 7.71 5.41
CA LEU A 82 -12.02 6.92 5.97
C LEU A 82 -13.33 7.70 5.98
N ALA A 83 -13.30 8.99 6.30
CA ALA A 83 -14.47 9.87 6.22
C ALA A 83 -14.98 9.98 4.77
N ASP A 84 -14.07 10.22 3.81
CA ASP A 84 -14.41 10.29 2.38
C ASP A 84 -15.03 8.98 1.87
N ALA A 85 -14.46 7.83 2.28
CA ALA A 85 -14.99 6.51 1.91
C ALA A 85 -16.40 6.25 2.47
N ARG A 86 -16.69 6.72 3.69
CA ARG A 86 -18.03 6.60 4.30
C ARG A 86 -19.05 7.50 3.60
N ALA A 87 -18.67 8.75 3.31
CA ALA A 87 -19.52 9.67 2.56
C ALA A 87 -19.83 9.13 1.15
N LEU A 88 -18.83 8.54 0.48
CA LEU A 88 -19.03 7.85 -0.79
C LEU A 88 -20.00 6.67 -0.63
N ALA A 89 -19.81 5.83 0.38
CA ALA A 89 -20.69 4.68 0.60
C ALA A 89 -22.15 5.11 0.83
N GLU A 90 -22.40 6.14 1.64
CA GLU A 90 -23.74 6.72 1.83
C GLU A 90 -24.33 7.24 0.52
N CYS A 91 -23.54 7.98 -0.27
CA CYS A 91 -23.95 8.47 -1.58
C CYS A 91 -24.35 7.33 -2.54
N LEU A 92 -23.55 6.26 -2.59
CA LEU A 92 -23.84 5.10 -3.43
C LEU A 92 -25.08 4.33 -2.97
N VAL A 93 -25.27 4.15 -1.66
CA VAL A 93 -26.47 3.50 -1.08
C VAL A 93 -27.74 4.27 -1.43
N GLU A 94 -27.70 5.60 -1.40
CA GLU A 94 -28.84 6.41 -1.82
C GLU A 94 -29.06 6.36 -3.34
N ALA A 95 -27.97 6.39 -4.13
CA ALA A 95 -28.06 6.26 -5.58
C ALA A 95 -28.62 4.90 -6.02
N MET A 96 -28.38 3.82 -5.28
CA MET A 96 -28.98 2.51 -5.57
C MET A 96 -30.50 2.52 -5.48
N LYS A 97 -31.08 3.33 -4.58
CA LYS A 97 -32.52 3.41 -4.31
C LYS A 97 -33.23 4.36 -5.27
N ASP A 98 -32.56 5.40 -5.75
CA ASP A 98 -33.10 6.41 -6.66
C ASP A 98 -32.81 6.05 -8.13
N GLU A 99 -33.65 6.48 -9.06
CA GLU A 99 -33.36 6.40 -10.50
C GLU A 99 -32.41 7.53 -10.96
N ARG A 100 -32.16 8.53 -10.10
CA ARG A 100 -31.22 9.65 -10.35
C ARG A 100 -29.78 9.27 -10.03
N LEU A 101 -29.24 8.31 -10.78
CA LEU A 101 -27.87 7.81 -10.60
C LEU A 101 -26.77 8.89 -10.77
N MET A 102 -27.09 10.02 -11.41
CA MET A 102 -26.20 11.18 -11.56
C MET A 102 -25.83 11.90 -10.26
N ARG A 103 -26.48 11.57 -9.14
CA ARG A 103 -26.05 12.08 -7.83
C ARG A 103 -24.77 11.40 -7.33
N ALA A 104 -24.43 10.23 -7.88
CA ALA A 104 -23.20 9.55 -7.57
C ALA A 104 -22.01 10.10 -8.40
N PRO A 105 -20.77 9.99 -7.90
CA PRO A 105 -19.59 10.32 -8.68
C PRO A 105 -19.52 9.48 -9.95
N HIS A 106 -19.12 10.10 -11.06
CA HIS A 106 -19.32 9.54 -12.41
C HIS A 106 -18.60 8.20 -12.64
N TRP A 107 -17.46 7.95 -11.98
CA TRP A 107 -16.75 6.67 -12.05
C TRP A 107 -17.54 5.49 -11.47
N HIS A 108 -18.57 5.74 -10.65
CA HIS A 108 -19.41 4.69 -10.08
C HIS A 108 -20.74 4.51 -10.82
N ILE A 109 -21.09 5.40 -11.75
CA ILE A 109 -22.32 5.31 -12.55
C ILE A 109 -22.42 3.98 -13.32
N PRO A 110 -21.37 3.51 -14.05
CA PRO A 110 -21.37 2.19 -14.69
C PRO A 110 -21.78 1.05 -13.76
N TRP A 111 -21.16 1.02 -12.57
CA TRP A 111 -21.40 0.00 -11.58
C TRP A 111 -22.81 0.10 -10.99
N LEU A 112 -23.34 1.31 -10.78
CA LEU A 112 -24.71 1.51 -10.28
C LEU A 112 -25.76 0.98 -11.26
N TYR A 113 -25.64 1.26 -12.56
CA TYR A 113 -26.53 0.67 -13.56
C TYR A 113 -26.45 -0.86 -13.55
N ARG A 114 -25.23 -1.41 -13.43
CA ARG A 114 -25.06 -2.86 -13.40
C ARG A 114 -25.65 -3.50 -12.15
N TRP A 115 -25.39 -2.90 -10.99
CA TRP A 115 -25.94 -3.35 -9.71
C TRP A 115 -27.46 -3.35 -9.77
N ARG A 116 -28.09 -2.29 -10.28
CA ARG A 116 -29.55 -2.18 -10.40
C ARG A 116 -30.11 -3.22 -11.37
N ALA A 117 -29.48 -3.44 -12.52
CA ALA A 117 -29.89 -4.49 -13.45
C ALA A 117 -29.82 -5.89 -12.82
N ASP A 118 -28.74 -6.17 -12.08
CA ASP A 118 -28.52 -7.48 -11.45
C ASP A 118 -29.41 -7.71 -10.20
N HIS A 119 -29.80 -6.66 -9.46
CA HIS A 119 -30.54 -6.79 -8.18
C HIS A 119 -32.01 -6.38 -8.23
N LEU A 120 -32.38 -5.42 -9.09
CA LEU A 120 -33.75 -4.94 -9.26
C LEU A 120 -34.43 -5.53 -10.52
N GLY A 121 -33.65 -6.16 -11.40
CA GLY A 121 -34.14 -6.90 -12.56
C GLY A 121 -34.33 -6.06 -13.82
N PRO A 122 -34.80 -6.68 -14.91
CA PRO A 122 -34.84 -6.10 -16.25
C PRO A 122 -35.77 -4.89 -16.37
N GLU A 123 -36.87 -4.83 -15.62
CA GLU A 123 -37.78 -3.68 -15.62
C GLU A 123 -37.12 -2.41 -15.06
N ALA A 124 -36.25 -2.56 -14.05
CA ALA A 124 -35.48 -1.43 -13.53
C ALA A 124 -34.44 -0.98 -14.55
N ALA A 125 -33.74 -1.92 -15.20
CA ALA A 125 -32.76 -1.60 -16.24
C ALA A 125 -33.38 -0.89 -17.46
N ALA A 126 -34.61 -1.25 -17.84
CA ALA A 126 -35.35 -0.58 -18.91
C ALA A 126 -35.72 0.87 -18.53
N ARG A 127 -36.25 1.10 -17.32
CA ARG A 127 -36.52 2.47 -16.83
C ARG A 127 -35.25 3.32 -16.73
N ASP A 128 -34.17 2.72 -16.27
CA ASP A 128 -32.86 3.33 -16.17
C ASP A 128 -32.34 3.78 -17.56
N ARG A 129 -32.57 2.97 -18.60
CA ARG A 129 -32.27 3.32 -20.01
C ARG A 129 -33.15 4.45 -20.50
N GLU A 130 -34.47 4.35 -20.34
CA GLU A 130 -35.42 5.37 -20.77
C GLU A 130 -35.08 6.73 -20.18
N ARG A 131 -34.77 6.76 -18.87
CA ARG A 131 -34.34 7.97 -18.19
C ARG A 131 -33.00 8.50 -18.70
N ALA A 132 -32.03 7.63 -18.97
CA ALA A 132 -30.74 8.06 -19.51
C ALA A 132 -30.88 8.73 -20.88
N VAL A 133 -31.79 8.21 -21.72
CA VAL A 133 -32.15 8.78 -23.02
C VAL A 133 -32.94 10.09 -22.85
N GLU A 134 -33.96 10.11 -21.99
CA GLU A 134 -34.77 11.29 -21.68
C GLU A 134 -33.90 12.47 -21.22
N MET A 135 -32.91 12.20 -20.36
CA MET A 135 -31.99 13.20 -19.83
C MET A 135 -30.85 13.57 -20.80
N GLY A 136 -30.77 12.92 -21.97
CA GLY A 136 -29.76 13.19 -22.98
C GLY A 136 -28.34 12.89 -22.54
N TYR A 137 -28.13 11.86 -21.71
CA TYR A 137 -26.79 11.50 -21.27
C TYR A 137 -25.94 10.98 -22.44
N VAL A 138 -24.75 11.55 -22.61
CA VAL A 138 -23.85 11.26 -23.74
C VAL A 138 -23.38 9.81 -23.81
N TRP A 139 -23.46 9.06 -22.71
CA TRP A 139 -23.15 7.63 -22.64
C TRP A 139 -24.38 6.73 -22.79
N ALA A 140 -25.60 7.28 -22.86
CA ALA A 140 -26.84 6.49 -22.87
C ALA A 140 -26.92 5.54 -24.06
N GLU A 141 -26.41 5.92 -25.24
CA GLU A 141 -26.40 5.04 -26.41
C GLU A 141 -25.28 3.97 -26.34
N ALA A 142 -24.23 4.24 -25.58
CA ALA A 142 -23.07 3.35 -25.49
C ALA A 142 -23.25 2.24 -24.43
N PHE A 143 -24.11 2.47 -23.43
CA PHE A 143 -24.26 1.58 -22.28
C PHE A 143 -25.12 0.35 -22.58
N TRP A 144 -26.09 0.48 -23.47
CA TRP A 144 -26.97 -0.60 -23.88
C TRP A 144 -26.60 -1.09 -25.30
N ASP A 145 -26.88 -2.36 -25.58
CA ASP A 145 -26.81 -2.89 -26.94
C ASP A 145 -28.13 -2.68 -27.70
N GLU A 146 -28.17 -3.19 -28.94
CA GLU A 146 -29.32 -3.05 -29.84
C GLU A 146 -30.58 -3.73 -29.27
N ASP A 147 -30.40 -4.82 -28.52
CA ASP A 147 -31.47 -5.56 -27.84
C ASP A 147 -31.93 -4.87 -26.54
N GLY A 148 -31.26 -3.79 -26.14
CA GLY A 148 -31.54 -3.06 -24.92
C GLY A 148 -30.99 -3.71 -23.66
N ALA A 149 -30.05 -4.65 -23.78
CA ALA A 149 -29.34 -5.22 -22.66
C ALA A 149 -28.13 -4.34 -22.29
N LEU A 150 -27.86 -4.24 -20.98
CA LEU A 150 -26.73 -3.48 -20.48
C LEU A 150 -25.41 -4.20 -20.80
N ARG A 151 -24.48 -3.50 -21.46
CA ARG A 151 -23.15 -4.04 -21.80
C ARG A 151 -22.33 -4.39 -20.54
N PRO A 152 -21.30 -5.24 -20.66
CA PRO A 152 -20.45 -5.60 -19.53
C PRO A 152 -19.76 -4.40 -18.87
N LEU A 153 -19.60 -4.43 -17.53
CA LEU A 153 -19.07 -3.32 -16.74
C LEU A 153 -17.75 -2.74 -17.28
N HIS A 154 -16.80 -3.60 -17.68
CA HIS A 154 -15.52 -3.15 -18.24
C HIS A 154 -15.66 -2.30 -19.52
N ARG A 155 -16.73 -2.50 -20.31
CA ARG A 155 -17.02 -1.66 -21.49
C ARG A 155 -17.58 -0.31 -21.05
N LEU A 156 -18.48 -0.31 -20.07
CA LEU A 156 -19.06 0.90 -19.52
C LEU A 156 -17.98 1.79 -18.88
N ASP A 157 -17.06 1.20 -18.12
CA ASP A 157 -15.92 1.90 -17.51
C ASP A 157 -14.99 2.52 -18.57
N ALA A 158 -14.74 1.78 -19.66
CA ALA A 158 -13.95 2.28 -20.78
C ALA A 158 -14.62 3.45 -21.50
N GLU A 159 -15.95 3.42 -21.66
CA GLU A 159 -16.70 4.53 -22.23
C GLU A 159 -16.67 5.76 -21.32
N MET A 160 -16.80 5.59 -20.00
CA MET A 160 -16.63 6.70 -19.06
C MET A 160 -15.23 7.30 -19.15
N ALA A 161 -14.19 6.47 -19.25
CA ALA A 161 -12.81 6.96 -19.42
C ALA A 161 -12.62 7.71 -20.74
N ARG A 162 -13.27 7.25 -21.83
CA ARG A 162 -13.23 7.91 -23.15
C ARG A 162 -13.94 9.26 -23.14
N LEU A 163 -15.07 9.37 -22.43
CA LEU A 163 -15.86 10.60 -22.32
C LEU A 163 -15.20 11.63 -21.38
N HIS A 164 -14.43 11.16 -20.39
CA HIS A 164 -13.77 12.00 -19.39
C HIS A 164 -12.24 11.81 -19.39
N PRO A 165 -11.54 12.04 -20.52
CA PRO A 165 -10.13 11.65 -20.68
C PRO A 165 -9.20 12.38 -19.71
N GLN A 166 -9.45 13.66 -19.42
CA GLN A 166 -8.63 14.45 -18.50
C GLN A 166 -8.89 14.11 -17.02
N GLU A 167 -10.12 13.73 -16.68
CA GLU A 167 -10.44 13.28 -15.32
C GLU A 167 -9.87 11.88 -15.08
N TRP A 168 -9.95 11.00 -16.08
CA TRP A 168 -9.34 9.68 -16.03
C TRP A 168 -7.83 9.77 -15.80
N ARG A 169 -7.13 10.60 -16.61
CA ARG A 169 -5.69 10.83 -16.46
C ARG A 169 -5.32 11.30 -15.05
N ARG A 170 -6.08 12.25 -14.49
CA ARG A 170 -5.90 12.72 -13.11
C ARG A 170 -6.10 11.60 -12.10
N ALA A 171 -7.15 10.79 -12.27
CA ALA A 171 -7.47 9.69 -11.35
C ALA A 171 -6.39 8.59 -11.33
N VAL A 172 -5.80 8.26 -12.48
CA VAL A 172 -4.71 7.27 -12.58
C VAL A 172 -3.32 7.86 -12.33
N GLY A 173 -3.23 9.16 -12.00
CA GLY A 173 -1.98 9.83 -11.68
C GLY A 173 -1.05 10.06 -12.89
N VAL A 174 -1.61 10.13 -14.11
CA VAL A 174 -0.81 10.44 -15.31
C VAL A 174 -0.42 11.92 -15.28
N PRO A 175 0.89 12.24 -15.35
CA PRO A 175 1.35 13.63 -15.37
C PRO A 175 0.84 14.40 -16.60
N GLU A 176 0.77 15.73 -16.45
CA GLU A 176 0.45 16.63 -17.56
C GLU A 176 1.53 16.54 -18.66
N GLY A 177 1.13 16.57 -19.94
CA GLY A 177 2.04 16.51 -21.09
C GLY A 177 2.53 15.11 -21.51
N VAL A 178 2.18 14.04 -20.77
CA VAL A 178 2.50 12.66 -21.20
C VAL A 178 1.46 12.17 -22.23
N GLU A 179 1.84 11.96 -23.49
CA GLU A 179 0.96 11.33 -24.48
C GLU A 179 0.72 9.85 -24.12
N VAL A 180 -0.54 9.49 -23.87
CA VAL A 180 -0.95 8.10 -23.65
C VAL A 180 -1.67 7.67 -24.92
N GLY A 181 -1.08 6.75 -25.68
CA GLY A 181 -1.73 6.19 -26.85
C GLY A 181 -3.13 5.68 -26.48
N LEU A 182 -4.15 6.17 -27.20
CA LEU A 182 -5.52 5.68 -27.07
C LEU A 182 -5.49 4.15 -27.13
N LEU A 183 -6.09 3.52 -26.12
CA LEU A 183 -6.36 2.09 -26.00
C LEU A 183 -5.20 1.25 -25.44
N LEU A 184 -5.13 1.18 -24.12
CA LEU A 184 -4.92 -0.13 -23.51
C LEU A 184 -6.02 -1.03 -24.05
N SER A 185 -5.68 -1.93 -24.98
CA SER A 185 -6.56 -3.03 -25.37
C SER A 185 -7.05 -3.67 -24.08
N LEU A 186 -8.35 -3.56 -23.80
CA LEU A 186 -9.02 -4.17 -22.66
C LEU A 186 -8.69 -5.66 -22.67
N ARG A 187 -7.65 -6.08 -21.95
CA ARG A 187 -7.41 -7.50 -21.70
C ARG A 187 -8.58 -7.94 -20.85
N GLU A 188 -9.39 -8.84 -21.40
CA GLU A 188 -10.41 -9.60 -20.68
C GLU A 188 -9.75 -10.31 -19.50
N LYS A 189 -9.66 -9.65 -18.36
CA LYS A 189 -9.46 -10.33 -17.08
C LYS A 189 -10.79 -10.32 -16.36
N VAL A 190 -11.58 -11.34 -16.65
CA VAL A 190 -12.72 -11.74 -15.83
C VAL A 190 -12.13 -12.24 -14.50
N GLY A 191 -12.00 -11.33 -13.54
CA GLY A 191 -11.90 -11.67 -12.12
C GLY A 191 -13.27 -11.44 -11.50
N ASP A 192 -13.75 -12.40 -10.71
CA ASP A 192 -15.04 -12.30 -10.01
C ASP A 192 -15.05 -11.07 -9.08
N PRO A 193 -15.89 -10.04 -9.34
CA PRO A 193 -15.95 -8.84 -8.51
C PRO A 193 -16.67 -9.05 -7.18
N ARG A 194 -17.18 -10.26 -6.89
CA ARG A 194 -17.87 -10.58 -5.63
C ARG A 194 -16.95 -10.89 -4.45
N ALA A 195 -15.64 -10.96 -4.68
CA ALA A 195 -14.69 -10.99 -3.59
C ALA A 195 -14.53 -9.57 -3.04
N CYS A 196 -15.22 -9.26 -1.93
CA CYS A 196 -14.65 -8.30 -0.98
C CYS A 196 -13.18 -8.72 -0.78
N PRO A 197 -12.19 -7.82 -0.91
CA PRO A 197 -10.83 -8.18 -0.57
C PRO A 197 -10.87 -8.64 0.88
N GLU A 198 -10.73 -9.95 1.09
CA GLU A 198 -10.63 -10.51 2.43
C GLU A 198 -9.56 -9.70 3.13
N GLY A 199 -9.96 -9.04 4.21
CA GLY A 199 -9.06 -8.22 5.00
C GLY A 199 -7.85 -9.07 5.28
N ARG A 200 -6.70 -8.63 4.76
CA ARG A 200 -5.42 -9.30 5.01
C ARG A 200 -5.20 -9.16 6.52
N SER A 201 -5.58 -10.20 7.26
CA SER A 201 -5.34 -10.31 8.69
C SER A 201 -3.82 -10.25 8.85
N ASP A 202 -3.32 -9.17 9.42
CA ASP A 202 -1.96 -9.14 9.99
C ASP A 202 -1.96 -10.05 11.23
N GLU A 203 -2.09 -11.36 11.01
CA GLU A 203 -1.70 -12.38 11.98
C GLU A 203 -0.18 -12.52 11.91
N GLY A 204 0.52 -11.64 12.63
CA GLY A 204 1.98 -11.64 12.61
C GLY A 204 2.66 -10.96 13.79
N LEU A 205 1.94 -10.63 14.87
CA LEU A 205 2.56 -10.05 16.07
C LEU A 205 1.97 -10.64 17.35
N HIS A 206 2.15 -11.94 17.53
CA HIS A 206 2.23 -12.53 18.87
C HIS A 206 3.21 -13.71 18.81
N GLN A 207 4.35 -13.55 19.48
CA GLN A 207 5.05 -14.60 20.22
C GLN A 207 6.21 -13.98 21.02
N PRO A 208 6.67 -14.66 22.09
CA PRO A 208 6.39 -14.30 23.48
C PRO A 208 7.44 -13.41 24.16
#